data_AF-A0A419EF79-F1
#
_entry.id   AF-A0A419EF79-F1
#
_cell.length_a   1.000
_cell.length_b   1.000
_cell.length_c   1.000
_cell.angle_alpha   90.00
_cell.angle_beta   90.00
_cell.angle_gamma   90.00
#
_symmetry.space_group_name_H-M   'P 1'
#
loop_
_entity.id
_entity.type
_entity.pdbx_description
1 polymer ?
#
loop_
_entity_poly.entity_id
_entity_poly.type
_entity_poly.pdbx_seq_one_letter_code
_entity_poly.pdbx_strand_id
1 'polypeptide(L)'
;MNIEYRQEYEPELTAKVRARFADEMNRLRAFGFSDFGCYSELLPNYSLFTHFIIFLLAKANREIIRVESPLRLVMSQPLLVQREQSTYALVFGMGVKFYTLFTDGTGLISANFPSRLIQDMQRKLYKYAQPCSLDECWRAHQSEILSFQQRGLQLDVGHSFEKYVAISRREELA
;
A
#
# COMPACT_ATOMS: atom_id res chain seq x y z
N MET A 1 14.94 6.81 -1.52
CA MET A 1 15.34 5.56 -0.82
C MET A 1 15.16 4.42 -1.81
N ASN A 2 16.10 3.51 -1.97
CA ASN A 2 15.92 2.37 -2.90
C ASN A 2 15.25 1.22 -2.12
N ILE A 3 13.92 1.11 -2.23
CA ILE A 3 13.17 0.00 -1.63
C ILE A 3 13.01 -1.11 -2.68
N GLU A 4 13.39 -2.32 -2.30
CA GLU A 4 13.12 -3.51 -3.08
C GLU A 4 11.81 -4.14 -2.61
N TYR A 5 11.03 -4.64 -3.57
CA TYR A 5 9.74 -5.26 -3.33
C TYR A 5 9.86 -6.74 -3.65
N ARG A 6 9.45 -7.60 -2.73
CA ARG A 6 9.50 -9.07 -2.89
C ARG A 6 8.15 -9.67 -2.52
N GLN A 7 7.55 -10.44 -3.42
CA GLN A 7 6.38 -11.22 -3.07
C GLN A 7 6.79 -12.37 -2.14
N GLU A 8 6.06 -12.56 -1.04
CA GLU A 8 6.37 -13.56 -0.03
C GLU A 8 5.47 -14.79 -0.21
N TYR A 9 6.08 -15.96 -0.23
CA TYR A 9 5.40 -17.25 -0.35
C TYR A 9 5.59 -18.15 0.87
N GLU A 10 6.37 -17.70 1.86
CA GLU A 10 6.60 -18.43 3.10
C GLU A 10 5.28 -18.52 3.89
N PRO A 11 4.74 -19.74 4.11
CA PRO A 11 3.42 -19.90 4.71
C PRO A 11 3.32 -19.36 6.15
N GLU A 12 4.36 -19.58 6.95
CA GLU A 12 4.39 -19.15 8.36
C GLU A 12 4.40 -17.63 8.49
N LEU A 13 5.24 -16.96 7.69
CA LEU A 13 5.27 -15.50 7.62
C LEU A 13 3.91 -14.95 7.17
N THR A 14 3.35 -15.52 6.09
CA THR A 14 2.07 -15.09 5.54
C THR A 14 0.95 -15.23 6.58
N ALA A 15 0.92 -16.36 7.31
CA ALA A 15 -0.04 -16.57 8.38
C ALA A 15 0.13 -15.54 9.51
N LYS A 16 1.37 -15.23 9.90
CA LYS A 16 1.67 -14.23 10.93
C LYS A 16 1.23 -12.83 10.52
N VAL A 17 1.50 -12.43 9.28
CA VAL A 17 1.07 -11.14 8.71
C VAL A 17 -0.45 -11.05 8.70
N ARG A 18 -1.14 -12.08 8.19
CA ARG A 18 -2.61 -12.13 8.19
C ARG A 18 -3.21 -12.07 9.59
N ALA A 19 -2.61 -12.76 10.56
CA ALA A 19 -3.08 -12.73 11.94
C ALA A 19 -2.92 -11.34 12.57
N ARG A 20 -1.81 -10.65 12.29
CA ARG A 20 -1.55 -9.29 12.80
C ARG A 20 -2.57 -8.27 12.28
N PHE A 21 -2.96 -8.37 11.01
CA PHE A 21 -3.82 -7.40 10.32
C PHE A 21 -5.23 -7.94 10.08
N ALA A 22 -5.68 -8.92 10.88
CA ALA A 22 -6.93 -9.62 10.65
C ALA A 22 -8.15 -8.69 10.64
N ASP A 23 -8.17 -7.70 11.54
CA ASP A 23 -9.29 -6.77 11.69
C ASP A 23 -9.44 -5.86 10.46
N GLU A 24 -8.34 -5.26 10.00
CA GLU A 24 -8.32 -4.42 8.80
C GLU A 24 -8.65 -5.25 7.56
N MET A 25 -8.08 -6.45 7.43
CA MET A 25 -8.37 -7.36 6.32
C MET A 25 -9.85 -7.78 6.30
N ASN A 26 -10.45 -8.07 7.45
CA ASN A 26 -11.87 -8.43 7.55
C ASN A 26 -12.78 -7.27 7.15
N ARG A 27 -12.44 -6.03 7.55
CA ARG A 27 -13.16 -4.84 7.09
C ARG A 27 -13.03 -4.62 5.59
N LEU A 28 -11.83 -4.77 5.03
CA LEU A 28 -11.62 -4.66 3.59
C LEU A 28 -12.39 -5.73 2.81
N ARG A 29 -12.49 -6.96 3.33
CA ARG A 29 -13.33 -8.00 2.74
C ARG A 29 -14.81 -7.62 2.71
N ALA A 30 -15.31 -6.92 3.73
CA ALA A 30 -16.68 -6.39 3.72
C ALA A 30 -16.89 -5.33 2.62
N PHE A 31 -15.82 -4.68 2.14
CA PHE A 31 -15.86 -3.76 0.99
C PHE A 31 -15.65 -4.47 -0.36
N GLY A 32 -15.56 -5.80 -0.39
CA GLY A 32 -15.36 -6.59 -1.59
C GLY A 32 -13.89 -6.81 -1.98
N PHE A 33 -12.94 -6.46 -1.11
CA PHE A 33 -11.53 -6.80 -1.34
C PHE A 33 -11.28 -8.29 -1.10
N SER A 34 -10.46 -8.88 -1.96
CA SER A 34 -9.95 -10.24 -1.82
C SER A 34 -8.44 -10.23 -1.57
N ASP A 35 -7.92 -11.31 -0.99
CA ASP A 35 -6.48 -11.44 -0.76
C ASP A 35 -5.74 -11.48 -2.11
N PHE A 36 -4.73 -10.61 -2.26
CA PHE A 36 -3.83 -10.63 -3.41
C PHE A 36 -2.52 -11.36 -3.06
N GLY A 37 -2.02 -11.17 -1.83
CA GLY A 37 -0.87 -11.87 -1.31
C GLY A 37 -0.18 -11.12 -0.17
N CYS A 38 0.91 -11.72 0.33
CA CYS A 38 1.85 -11.04 1.20
C CYS A 38 3.03 -10.56 0.36
N TYR A 39 3.55 -9.39 0.66
CA TYR A 39 4.83 -8.94 0.11
C TYR A 39 5.67 -8.31 1.20
N SER A 40 6.95 -8.13 0.90
CA SER A 40 7.88 -7.42 1.75
C SER A 40 8.51 -6.23 1.05
N GLU A 41 8.72 -5.18 1.83
CA GLU A 41 9.59 -4.06 1.52
C GLU A 41 10.94 -4.28 2.18
N LEU A 42 11.98 -4.34 1.36
CA LEU A 42 13.34 -4.55 1.82
C LEU A 42 14.11 -3.23 1.66
N LEU A 43 14.44 -2.62 2.79
CA LEU A 43 15.24 -1.39 2.83
C LEU A 43 16.69 -1.68 2.41
N PRO A 44 17.54 -0.68 2.10
CA PRO A 44 18.93 -0.93 1.72
C PRO A 44 19.74 -1.75 2.75
N ASN A 45 20.87 -2.32 2.33
CA ASN A 45 21.81 -3.01 3.24
C ASN A 45 22.20 -2.10 4.42
N TYR A 46 22.38 -2.69 5.60
CA TYR A 46 22.65 -1.99 6.85
C TYR A 46 21.57 -0.97 7.27
N SER A 47 20.34 -1.09 6.77
CA SER A 47 19.24 -0.19 7.13
C SER A 47 18.87 -0.24 8.60
N LEU A 48 19.21 -1.30 9.34
CA LEU A 48 19.01 -1.31 10.79
C LEU A 48 19.74 -0.15 11.48
N PHE A 49 20.93 0.21 11.00
CA PHE A 49 21.71 1.34 11.54
C PHE A 49 21.28 2.65 10.91
N THR A 50 21.20 2.71 9.57
CA THR A 50 20.92 3.97 8.85
C THR A 50 19.47 4.43 9.02
N HIS A 51 18.55 3.52 9.34
CA HIS A 51 17.11 3.78 9.49
C HIS A 51 16.58 3.25 10.85
N PHE A 52 17.39 3.35 11.90
CA PHE A 52 17.02 2.87 13.24
C PHE A 52 15.70 3.48 13.76
N ILE A 53 15.43 4.76 13.46
CA ILE A 53 14.16 5.41 13.83
C ILE A 53 12.96 4.72 13.14
N ILE A 54 13.09 4.34 11.86
CA ILE A 54 12.06 3.60 11.14
C ILE A 54 11.82 2.25 11.83
N PHE A 55 12.87 1.55 12.24
CA PHE A 55 12.73 0.31 13.00
C PHE A 55 11.94 0.50 14.30
N LEU A 56 12.24 1.55 15.08
CA LEU A 56 11.51 1.85 16.31
C LEU A 56 10.03 2.16 16.04
N LEU A 57 9.74 2.98 15.04
CA LEU A 57 8.37 3.32 14.66
C LEU A 57 7.59 2.09 14.18
N ALA A 58 8.21 1.26 13.35
CA ALA A 58 7.61 0.03 12.87
C ALA A 58 7.33 -0.94 14.03
N LYS A 59 8.23 -1.05 15.02
CA LYS A 59 7.98 -1.80 16.26
C LYS A 59 6.84 -1.23 17.08
N ALA A 60 6.77 0.09 17.24
CA ALA A 60 5.68 0.76 17.97
C ALA A 60 4.31 0.50 17.32
N ASN A 61 4.26 0.45 15.98
CA ASN A 61 3.05 0.11 15.22
C ASN A 61 2.84 -1.40 15.03
N ARG A 62 3.64 -2.24 15.70
CA ARG A 62 3.56 -3.70 15.67
C ARG A 62 3.65 -4.27 14.25
N GLU A 63 4.49 -3.67 13.40
CA GLU A 63 4.79 -4.19 12.06
C GLU A 63 5.47 -5.56 12.13
N ILE A 64 5.26 -6.38 11.10
CA ILE A 64 6.00 -7.63 10.94
C ILE A 64 7.34 -7.33 10.30
N ILE A 65 8.36 -7.17 11.14
CA ILE A 65 9.74 -6.84 10.73
C ILE A 65 10.65 -8.05 10.94
N ARG A 66 11.49 -8.33 9.94
CA ARG A 66 12.65 -9.22 10.02
C ARG A 66 13.93 -8.43 9.75
N VAL A 67 15.05 -8.96 10.23
CA VAL A 67 16.38 -8.46 9.89
C VAL A 67 17.07 -9.55 9.08
N GLU A 68 17.34 -9.26 7.80
CA GLU A 68 18.08 -10.14 6.90
C GLU A 68 19.54 -9.70 6.79
N SER A 69 20.42 -10.58 6.33
CA SER A 69 21.82 -10.22 6.11
C SER A 69 21.97 -9.27 4.92
N PRO A 70 22.84 -8.24 4.96
CA PRO A 70 23.62 -7.76 6.10
C PRO A 70 22.88 -6.62 6.84
N LEU A 71 22.16 -6.96 7.91
CA LEU A 71 21.40 -6.03 8.77
C LEU A 71 20.38 -5.17 8.01
N ARG A 72 19.73 -5.81 7.05
CA ARG A 72 18.68 -5.27 6.18
C ARG A 72 17.32 -5.40 6.88
N LEU A 73 16.58 -4.30 6.99
CA LEU A 73 15.22 -4.29 7.51
C LEU A 73 14.28 -4.77 6.42
N VAL A 74 13.45 -5.75 6.75
CA VAL A 74 12.43 -6.31 5.87
C VAL A 74 11.10 -6.20 6.58
N MET A 75 10.16 -5.47 5.99
CA MET A 75 8.81 -5.26 6.51
C MET A 75 7.84 -6.03 5.64
N SER A 76 6.98 -6.85 6.23
CA SER A 76 6.04 -7.69 5.47
C SER A 76 4.60 -7.26 5.73
N GLN A 77 3.83 -7.07 4.66
CA GLN A 77 2.47 -6.54 4.68
C GLN A 77 1.52 -7.37 3.80
N PRO A 78 0.23 -7.47 4.15
CA PRO A 78 -0.76 -8.03 3.26
C PRO A 78 -1.19 -6.98 2.25
N LEU A 79 -1.36 -7.44 1.01
CA LEU A 79 -1.92 -6.69 -0.10
C LEU A 79 -3.24 -7.34 -0.49
N LEU A 80 -4.28 -6.52 -0.60
CA LEU A 80 -5.60 -6.95 -1.04
C LEU A 80 -5.97 -6.24 -2.32
N VAL A 81 -6.96 -6.79 -3.03
CA VAL A 81 -7.42 -6.26 -4.31
C VAL A 81 -8.95 -6.28 -4.42
N GLN A 82 -9.52 -5.19 -4.89
CA GLN A 82 -10.93 -5.06 -5.27
C GLN A 82 -10.97 -4.97 -6.81
N ARG A 83 -11.44 -6.04 -7.45
CA ARG A 83 -11.27 -6.23 -8.90
C ARG A 83 -12.17 -5.33 -9.75
N GLU A 84 -13.34 -4.96 -9.25
CA GLU A 84 -14.34 -4.19 -10.00
C GLU A 84 -13.93 -2.72 -10.18
N GLN A 85 -13.23 -2.15 -9.21
CA GLN A 85 -12.75 -0.76 -9.19
C GLN A 85 -11.24 -0.66 -9.44
N SER A 86 -10.58 -1.79 -9.70
CA SER A 86 -9.15 -1.91 -9.92
C SER A 86 -8.28 -1.27 -8.84
N THR A 87 -8.60 -1.57 -7.59
CA THR A 87 -7.98 -0.95 -6.42
C THR A 87 -7.19 -1.97 -5.61
N TYR A 88 -5.94 -1.66 -5.31
CA TYR A 88 -5.17 -2.36 -4.28
C TYR A 88 -5.37 -1.70 -2.92
N ALA A 89 -5.44 -2.49 -1.87
CA ALA A 89 -5.37 -2.02 -0.49
C ALA A 89 -4.12 -2.59 0.18
N LEU A 90 -3.17 -1.70 0.46
CA LEU A 90 -2.00 -2.00 1.29
C LEU A 90 -2.36 -1.78 2.75
N VAL A 91 -2.27 -2.82 3.57
CA VAL A 91 -2.47 -2.72 5.02
C VAL A 91 -1.13 -2.75 5.72
N PHE A 92 -0.91 -1.84 6.66
CA PHE A 92 0.29 -1.83 7.49
C PHE A 92 0.00 -1.17 8.84
N GLY A 93 1.01 -1.13 9.72
CA GLY A 93 0.87 -0.75 11.12
C GLY A 93 0.32 0.66 11.36
N MET A 94 0.50 1.59 10.42
CA MET A 94 -0.08 2.93 10.53
C MET A 94 -1.51 3.04 10.00
N GLY A 95 -1.96 2.08 9.19
CA GLY A 95 -3.28 2.11 8.55
C GLY A 95 -3.30 1.46 7.17
N VAL A 96 -4.14 1.98 6.29
CA VAL A 96 -4.39 1.43 4.95
C VAL A 96 -4.15 2.50 3.90
N LYS A 97 -3.51 2.10 2.81
CA LYS A 97 -3.46 2.88 1.56
C LYS A 97 -4.24 2.17 0.46
N PHE A 98 -5.07 2.92 -0.25
CA PHE A 98 -5.75 2.48 -1.46
C PHE A 98 -5.00 3.01 -2.67
N TYR A 99 -4.76 2.15 -3.66
CA TYR A 99 -4.07 2.47 -4.90
C TYR A 99 -4.93 2.08 -6.10
N THR A 100 -5.28 3.04 -6.94
CA THR A 100 -6.03 2.80 -8.17
C THR A 100 -5.25 3.33 -9.37
N LEU A 101 -5.20 2.54 -10.44
CA LEU A 101 -4.55 2.89 -11.70
C LEU A 101 -5.59 3.10 -12.81
N PHE A 102 -5.34 4.10 -13.65
CA PHE A 102 -6.12 4.38 -14.85
C PHE A 102 -5.31 4.02 -16.10
N THR A 103 -5.99 3.73 -17.20
CA THR A 103 -5.38 3.28 -18.47
C THR A 103 -4.40 4.28 -19.07
N ASP A 104 -4.52 5.57 -18.75
CA ASP A 104 -3.66 6.64 -19.23
C ASP A 104 -2.38 6.84 -18.39
N GLY A 105 -2.15 5.93 -17.42
CA GLY A 105 -1.05 5.97 -16.46
C GLY A 105 -1.33 6.81 -15.21
N THR A 106 -2.52 7.42 -15.07
CA THR A 106 -2.87 8.14 -13.85
C THR A 106 -2.90 7.21 -12.64
N GLY A 107 -2.29 7.63 -11.55
CA GLY A 107 -2.31 6.93 -10.26
C GLY A 107 -3.06 7.75 -9.23
N LEU A 108 -4.02 7.11 -8.55
CA LEU A 108 -4.76 7.67 -7.42
C LEU A 108 -4.43 6.89 -6.15
N ILE A 109 -4.07 7.61 -5.10
CA ILE A 109 -3.72 7.07 -3.80
C ILE A 109 -4.57 7.73 -2.72
N SER A 110 -5.14 6.94 -1.81
CA SER A 110 -5.76 7.47 -0.59
C SER A 110 -5.19 6.78 0.64
N ALA A 111 -4.93 7.53 1.71
CA ALA A 111 -4.41 7.01 2.97
C ALA A 111 -5.25 7.49 4.15
N ASN A 112 -5.55 6.59 5.11
CA ASN A 112 -6.37 6.91 6.28
C ASN A 112 -5.57 7.39 7.51
N PHE A 113 -4.31 7.77 7.30
CA PHE A 113 -3.38 8.22 8.32
C PHE A 113 -2.61 9.47 7.83
N PRO A 114 -1.94 10.23 8.72
CA PRO A 114 -1.17 11.40 8.30
C PRO A 114 -0.06 11.02 7.33
N SER A 115 -0.07 11.62 6.15
CA SER A 115 1.00 11.48 5.16
C SER A 115 1.00 12.68 4.22
N ARG A 116 2.10 12.88 3.50
CA ARG A 116 2.22 13.89 2.44
C ARG A 116 1.13 13.76 1.38
N LEU A 117 0.49 14.88 1.04
CA LEU A 117 -0.38 15.08 -0.11
C LEU A 117 0.46 15.15 -1.40
N ILE A 118 -0.02 14.54 -2.49
CA ILE A 118 0.65 14.60 -3.81
C ILE A 118 -0.38 15.07 -4.83
N GLN A 119 -0.04 16.11 -5.59
CA GLN A 119 -0.87 16.66 -6.67
C GLN A 119 0.05 16.95 -7.86
N ASP A 120 0.53 15.89 -8.51
CA ASP A 120 1.52 15.99 -9.58
C ASP A 120 0.87 15.74 -10.94
N MET A 121 0.57 16.83 -11.64
CA MET A 121 -0.04 16.80 -12.97
C MET A 121 0.92 16.23 -14.03
N GLN A 122 2.23 16.48 -13.90
CA GLN A 122 3.23 16.04 -14.88
C GLN A 122 3.43 14.52 -14.80
N ARG A 123 3.49 13.98 -13.59
CA ARG A 123 3.61 12.55 -13.35
C ARG A 123 2.26 11.83 -13.25
N LYS A 124 1.14 12.56 -13.41
CA LYS A 124 -0.24 12.05 -13.26
C LYS A 124 -0.44 11.25 -11.97
N LEU A 125 0.01 11.78 -10.83
CA LEU A 125 -0.05 11.10 -9.54
C LEU A 125 -0.76 11.99 -8.51
N TYR A 126 -1.81 11.43 -7.92
CA TYR A 126 -2.66 12.12 -6.97
C TYR A 126 -2.74 11.30 -5.69
N LYS A 127 -2.41 11.91 -4.57
CA LYS A 127 -2.51 11.29 -3.26
C LYS A 127 -3.24 12.19 -2.30
N TYR A 128 -4.25 11.62 -1.65
CA TYR A 128 -5.00 12.22 -0.56
C TYR A 128 -4.68 11.46 0.72
N ALA A 129 -4.28 12.17 1.77
CA ALA A 129 -3.91 11.52 3.02
C ALA A 129 -4.39 12.35 4.20
N GLN A 130 -5.27 11.77 5.00
CA GLN A 130 -5.79 12.40 6.21
C GLN A 130 -6.13 11.34 7.26
N PRO A 131 -5.96 11.64 8.55
CA PRO A 131 -6.43 10.77 9.62
C PRO A 131 -7.96 10.61 9.54
N CYS A 132 -8.43 9.40 9.29
CA CYS A 132 -9.86 9.09 9.26
C CYS A 132 -10.08 7.58 9.48
N SER A 133 -11.34 7.18 9.67
CA SER A 133 -11.66 5.76 9.71
C SER A 133 -11.41 5.10 8.33
N LEU A 134 -11.22 3.78 8.34
CA LEU A 134 -11.05 3.02 7.11
C LEU A 134 -12.24 3.18 6.16
N ASP A 135 -13.47 3.17 6.70
CA ASP A 135 -14.73 3.35 5.99
C ASP A 135 -14.87 4.74 5.35
N GLU A 136 -14.46 5.81 6.04
CA GLU A 136 -14.41 7.16 5.48
C GLU A 136 -13.37 7.28 4.37
N CYS A 137 -12.17 6.74 4.61
CA CYS A 137 -11.10 6.76 3.61
C CYS A 137 -11.51 6.02 2.33
N TRP A 138 -12.13 4.85 2.48
CA TRP A 138 -12.61 4.07 1.35
C TRP A 138 -13.69 4.81 0.55
N ARG A 139 -14.72 5.35 1.22
CA ARG A 139 -15.75 6.16 0.56
C ARG A 139 -15.17 7.37 -0.17
N ALA A 140 -14.22 8.07 0.45
CA ALA A 140 -13.52 9.18 -0.18
C ALA A 140 -12.74 8.73 -1.42
N HIS A 141 -12.02 7.61 -1.34
CA HIS A 141 -11.29 7.05 -2.48
C HIS A 141 -12.23 6.70 -3.65
N GLN A 142 -13.38 6.07 -3.36
CA GLN A 142 -14.39 5.77 -4.38
C GLN A 142 -14.96 7.03 -5.03
N SER A 143 -15.20 8.09 -4.23
CA SER A 143 -15.65 9.38 -4.76
C SER A 143 -14.62 9.99 -5.72
N GLU A 144 -13.33 9.90 -5.40
CA GLU A 144 -12.27 10.35 -6.30
C GLU A 144 -12.20 9.50 -7.57
N ILE A 145 -12.31 8.17 -7.47
CA ILE A 145 -12.40 7.29 -8.66
C ILE A 145 -13.52 7.76 -9.59
N LEU A 146 -14.72 7.98 -9.05
CA LEU A 146 -15.87 8.47 -9.82
C LEU A 146 -15.60 9.83 -10.46
N SER A 147 -14.96 10.75 -9.74
CA SER A 147 -14.55 12.06 -10.28
C SER A 147 -13.61 11.92 -11.48
N PHE A 148 -12.60 11.05 -11.40
CA PHE A 148 -11.71 10.77 -12.53
C PHE A 148 -12.44 10.11 -13.71
N GLN A 149 -13.36 9.19 -13.44
CA GLN A 149 -14.19 8.58 -14.49
C GLN A 149 -15.10 9.58 -15.18
N GLN A 150 -15.72 10.52 -14.44
CA GLN A 150 -16.51 11.61 -15.00
C GLN A 150 -15.67 12.55 -15.88
N ARG A 151 -14.37 12.66 -15.61
CA ARG A 151 -13.40 13.37 -16.46
C ARG A 151 -12.93 12.56 -17.68
N GLY A 152 -13.48 11.36 -17.88
CA GLY A 152 -13.21 10.50 -19.03
C GLY A 152 -12.06 9.50 -18.85
N LEU A 153 -11.46 9.39 -17.66
CA LEU A 153 -10.43 8.38 -17.41
C LEU A 153 -11.08 7.01 -17.23
N GLN A 154 -10.39 5.97 -17.72
CA GLN A 154 -10.84 4.58 -17.59
C GLN A 154 -9.95 3.85 -16.60
N LEU A 155 -10.52 2.95 -15.81
CA LEU A 155 -9.78 2.12 -14.87
C LEU A 155 -8.93 1.10 -15.63
N ASP A 156 -7.69 0.90 -15.19
CA ASP A 156 -6.85 -0.18 -15.69
C ASP A 156 -7.20 -1.48 -14.95
N VAL A 157 -8.11 -2.28 -15.51
CA VAL A 157 -8.65 -3.51 -14.88
C VAL A 157 -7.64 -4.66 -14.72
N GLY A 158 -6.44 -4.54 -15.28
CA GLY A 158 -5.41 -5.57 -15.15
C GLY A 158 -4.69 -5.48 -13.81
N HIS A 159 -4.70 -6.56 -13.02
CA HIS A 159 -4.05 -6.61 -11.72
C HIS A 159 -2.76 -7.42 -11.76
N SER A 160 -1.67 -6.88 -11.25
CA SER A 160 -0.40 -7.58 -11.09
C SER A 160 0.43 -6.95 -9.98
N PHE A 161 1.35 -7.72 -9.40
CA PHE A 161 2.22 -7.21 -8.35
C PHE A 161 3.14 -6.10 -8.89
N GLU A 162 3.58 -6.22 -10.14
CA GLU A 162 4.42 -5.23 -10.82
C GLU A 162 3.70 -3.89 -10.99
N LYS A 163 2.39 -3.90 -11.27
CA LYS A 163 1.59 -2.67 -11.36
C LYS A 163 1.47 -1.99 -10.00
N TYR A 164 1.24 -2.77 -8.95
CA TYR A 164 1.27 -2.26 -7.58
C TYR A 164 2.64 -1.63 -7.24
N VAL A 165 3.73 -2.35 -7.50
CA VAL A 165 5.10 -1.84 -7.27
C VAL A 165 5.38 -0.57 -8.08
N ALA A 166 4.90 -0.49 -9.32
CA ALA A 166 5.08 0.68 -10.16
C ALA A 166 4.41 1.94 -9.59
N ILE A 167 3.17 1.85 -9.09
CA ILE A 167 2.50 3.00 -8.47
C ILE A 167 3.12 3.33 -7.09
N SER A 168 3.51 2.33 -6.31
CA SER A 168 4.19 2.56 -5.01
C SER A 168 5.53 3.27 -5.19
N ARG A 169 6.35 2.87 -6.17
CA ARG A 169 7.61 3.57 -6.48
C ARG A 169 7.40 5.01 -6.95
N ARG A 170 6.33 5.27 -7.71
CA ARG A 170 5.98 6.65 -8.11
C ARG A 170 5.65 7.52 -6.89
N GLU A 171 4.97 6.95 -5.90
CA GLU A 171 4.70 7.60 -4.62
C GLU A 171 5.99 7.95 -3.86
N GLU A 172 6.94 7.02 -3.78
CA GLU A 172 8.22 7.24 -3.08
C GLU A 172 9.10 8.34 -3.69
N LEU A 173 8.99 8.53 -5.01
CA LEU A 173 9.80 9.48 -5.78
C LEU A 173 9.18 10.89 -5.87
N ALA A 174 7.93 11.05 -5.44
CA ALA A 174 7.18 12.30 -5.49
C ALA A 174 7.35 13.12 -4.20
#